data_AF-A0A2M6XC38-F1
#
_entry.id   AF-A0A2M6XC38-F1
#
_cell.length_a   1.000
_cell.length_b   1.000
_cell.length_c   1.000
_cell.angle_alpha   90.00
_cell.angle_beta   90.00
_cell.angle_gamma   90.00
#
_symmetry.space_group_name_H-M   'P 1'
#
loop_
_entity.id
_entity.type
_entity.pdbx_description
1 polymer ?
#
loop_
_entity_poly.entity_id
_entity_poly.type
_entity_poly.pdbx_seq_one_letter_code
_entity_poly.pdbx_strand_id
1 'polypeptide(L)'
;MSTINISLTADQVKLVDNLTKDYQFANRSEFFRAMIRLIFRRPEIITAADELILEPPTTRSRKEIISKMRATNKYSPEFLKSLNAGLKESKYFSE
;
A
#
# COMPACT_ATOMS: atom_id res chain seq x y z
N MET A 1 -10.40 -3.28 33.64
CA MET A 1 -10.70 -3.39 32.19
C MET A 1 -10.84 -1.98 31.66
N SER A 2 -10.13 -1.64 30.60
CA SER A 2 -10.18 -0.30 29.98
C SER A 2 -10.80 -0.41 28.60
N THR A 3 -11.64 0.56 28.23
CA THR A 3 -12.32 0.60 26.93
C THR A 3 -11.56 1.53 25.99
N ILE A 4 -11.37 1.08 24.75
CA ILE A 4 -10.79 1.87 23.66
C ILE A 4 -11.85 2.00 22.57
N ASN A 5 -12.09 3.22 22.11
CA ASN A 5 -12.99 3.50 21.00
C ASN A 5 -12.16 3.86 19.76
N ILE A 6 -12.50 3.27 18.62
CA ILE A 6 -11.86 3.55 17.33
C ILE A 6 -12.92 3.84 16.28
N SER A 7 -12.64 4.80 15.41
CA SER A 7 -13.50 5.14 14.27
C SER A 7 -12.91 4.51 13.02
N LEU A 8 -13.73 3.75 12.28
CA LEU A 8 -13.33 3.05 11.06
C LEU A 8 -14.28 3.44 9.92
N THR A 9 -13.77 3.43 8.68
CA THR A 9 -14.63 3.60 7.50
C THR A 9 -15.49 2.36 7.27
N ALA A 10 -16.57 2.50 6.50
CA ALA A 10 -17.47 1.37 6.21
C ALA A 10 -16.75 0.18 5.55
N ASP A 11 -15.78 0.46 4.68
CA ASP A 11 -15.00 -0.60 4.00
C ASP A 11 -14.04 -1.29 4.96
N GLN A 12 -13.42 -0.56 5.89
CA GLN A 12 -12.60 -1.14 6.95
C GLN A 12 -13.42 -2.03 7.87
N VAL A 13 -14.66 -1.64 8.22
CA VAL A 13 -15.56 -2.47 9.02
C VAL A 13 -15.89 -3.78 8.30
N LYS A 14 -16.23 -3.72 7.01
CA LYS A 14 -16.48 -4.93 6.20
C LYS A 14 -15.26 -5.85 6.14
N LEU A 15 -14.07 -5.28 5.97
CA LEU A 15 -12.83 -6.04 5.98
C LEU A 15 -12.63 -6.75 7.33
N VAL A 16 -12.80 -6.03 8.44
CA VAL A 16 -12.68 -6.60 9.80
C VAL A 16 -13.71 -7.71 10.01
N ASP A 17 -14.94 -7.55 9.52
CA ASP A 17 -15.99 -8.57 9.60
C ASP A 17 -15.60 -9.85 8.87
N ASN A 18 -15.11 -9.71 7.64
CA ASN A 18 -14.66 -10.84 6.83
C ASN A 18 -13.49 -11.55 7.52
N LEU A 19 -12.47 -10.82 7.98
CA LEU A 19 -11.33 -11.40 8.67
C LEU A 19 -11.74 -12.09 9.98
N THR A 20 -12.64 -11.48 10.75
CA THR A 20 -13.15 -12.10 11.99
C THR A 20 -13.79 -13.45 11.69
N LYS A 21 -14.57 -13.53 10.60
CA LYS A 21 -15.24 -14.77 10.17
C LYS A 21 -14.26 -15.80 9.61
N ASP A 22 -13.36 -15.38 8.70
CA ASP A 22 -12.43 -16.25 7.99
C ASP A 22 -11.45 -16.93 8.96
N TYR A 23 -10.98 -16.19 9.96
CA TYR A 23 -10.09 -16.70 11.01
C TYR A 23 -10.85 -17.22 12.25
N GLN A 24 -12.18 -17.34 12.17
CA GLN A 24 -13.05 -17.95 13.19
C GLN A 24 -12.92 -17.33 14.59
N PHE A 25 -12.75 -16.01 14.68
CA PHE A 25 -12.75 -15.31 15.95
C PHE A 25 -14.18 -15.18 16.49
N ALA A 26 -14.32 -15.30 17.82
CA ALA A 26 -15.62 -15.25 18.48
C ALA A 26 -16.35 -13.91 18.29
N ASN A 27 -15.61 -12.80 18.15
CA ASN A 27 -16.15 -11.47 17.85
C ASN A 27 -15.01 -10.53 17.42
N ARG A 28 -15.37 -9.34 16.91
CA ARG A 28 -14.44 -8.27 16.51
C ARG A 28 -13.48 -7.89 17.64
N SER A 29 -13.98 -7.82 18.89
CA SER A 29 -13.15 -7.44 20.04
C SER A 29 -12.04 -8.47 20.29
N GLU A 30 -12.33 -9.77 20.16
CA GLU A 30 -11.32 -10.80 20.34
C GLU A 30 -10.32 -10.86 19.17
N PHE A 31 -10.79 -10.59 17.95
CA PHE A 31 -9.91 -10.38 16.81
C PHE A 31 -8.90 -9.25 17.08
N PHE A 32 -9.36 -8.05 17.49
CA PHE A 32 -8.46 -6.95 17.82
C PHE A 32 -7.54 -7.25 19.00
N ARG A 33 -8.03 -7.93 20.06
CA ARG A 33 -7.17 -8.36 21.17
C ARG A 33 -6.10 -9.33 20.70
N ALA A 34 -6.41 -10.26 19.80
CA ALA A 34 -5.43 -11.17 19.22
C ALA A 34 -4.38 -10.41 18.40
N MET A 35 -4.78 -9.43 17.60
CA MET A 35 -3.86 -8.56 16.87
C MET A 35 -2.95 -7.77 17.81
N ILE A 36 -3.50 -7.16 18.85
CA ILE A 36 -2.71 -6.42 19.85
C ILE A 36 -1.68 -7.35 20.51
N ARG A 37 -2.09 -8.57 20.91
CA ARG A 37 -1.16 -9.57 21.47
C ARG A 37 -0.08 -10.00 20.47
N LEU A 38 -0.41 -10.13 19.19
CA LEU A 38 0.55 -10.45 18.14
C LEU A 38 1.58 -9.33 18.02
N ILE A 39 1.13 -8.07 17.95
CA ILE A 39 2.00 -6.89 17.87
C ILE A 39 2.94 -6.83 19.08
N PHE A 40 2.45 -7.09 20.29
CA PHE A 40 3.31 -7.15 21.48
C PHE A 40 4.36 -8.26 21.43
N ARG A 41 4.06 -9.39 20.78
CA ARG A 41 4.99 -10.51 20.61
C ARG A 41 5.96 -10.32 19.44
N ARG A 42 5.58 -9.50 18.46
CA ARG A 42 6.27 -9.27 17.19
C ARG A 42 6.23 -7.77 16.85
N PRO A 43 6.97 -6.93 17.60
CA PRO A 43 6.95 -5.49 17.43
C PRO A 43 7.41 -5.03 16.04
N GLU A 44 8.17 -5.87 15.33
CA GLU A 44 8.60 -5.64 13.94
C GLU A 44 7.44 -5.45 12.96
N ILE A 45 6.24 -5.94 13.29
CA ILE A 45 5.03 -5.71 12.48
C ILE A 45 4.66 -4.22 12.45
N ILE A 46 4.94 -3.47 13.53
CA ILE A 46 4.70 -2.02 13.58
C ILE A 46 5.66 -1.31 12.63
N THR A 47 6.94 -1.67 12.65
CA THR A 47 7.94 -1.03 11.77
C THR A 47 7.72 -1.38 10.30
N ALA A 48 7.26 -2.59 10.00
CA ALA A 48 6.89 -2.99 8.64
C ALA A 48 5.69 -2.18 8.08
N ALA A 49 4.82 -1.63 8.92
CA ALA A 49 3.71 -0.78 8.47
C ALA A 49 4.20 0.60 7.96
N ASP A 50 5.38 1.06 8.40
CA ASP A 50 6.02 2.29 7.93
C ASP A 50 6.96 2.04 6.72
N GLU A 51 7.23 0.78 6.36
CA GLU A 51 8.13 0.39 5.26
C GLU A 51 7.45 0.43 3.88
N LEU A 52 6.71 1.50 3.56
CA LEU A 52 6.61 1.86 2.14
C LEU A 52 7.97 2.42 1.71
N ILE A 53 8.95 1.53 1.56
CA ILE A 53 10.25 1.87 1.00
C ILE A 53 9.99 2.19 -0.48
N LEU A 54 9.75 3.47 -0.76
CA LEU A 54 9.74 4.00 -2.11
C LEU A 54 11.16 3.97 -2.63
N GLU A 55 11.60 2.79 -3.09
CA GLU A 55 12.89 2.64 -3.72
C GLU A 55 12.95 3.55 -4.95
N PRO A 56 14.04 4.31 -5.13
CA PRO A 56 14.19 5.11 -6.32
C PRO A 56 14.16 4.19 -7.56
N PRO A 57 13.58 4.65 -8.67
CA PRO A 57 13.49 3.84 -9.87
C PRO A 57 14.89 3.41 -10.32
N THR A 58 15.02 2.13 -10.70
CA THR A 58 16.29 1.50 -11.11
C THR A 58 16.92 2.14 -12.34
N THR A 59 16.12 2.83 -13.15
CA THR A 59 16.56 3.60 -14.31
C THR A 59 16.15 5.07 -14.19
N ARG A 60 17.06 5.95 -14.62
CA ARG A 60 16.78 7.39 -14.77
C ARG A 60 16.42 7.77 -16.20
N SER A 61 16.56 6.86 -17.18
CA SER A 61 16.28 7.17 -18.58
C SER A 61 14.79 7.28 -18.82
N ARG A 62 14.35 8.46 -19.25
CA ARG A 62 12.96 8.72 -19.64
C ARG A 62 12.50 7.82 -20.78
N LYS A 63 13.38 7.59 -21.77
CA LYS A 63 13.07 6.75 -22.93
C LYS A 63 12.84 5.30 -22.51
N GLU A 64 13.67 4.78 -21.61
CA GLU A 64 13.55 3.41 -21.11
C GLU A 64 12.25 3.22 -20.32
N ILE A 65 11.90 4.18 -19.45
CA ILE A 65 10.66 4.14 -18.67
C ILE A 65 9.43 4.10 -19.60
N ILE A 66 9.35 5.03 -20.55
CA ILE A 66 8.21 5.09 -21.48
C ILE A 66 8.14 3.85 -22.37
N SER A 67 9.28 3.34 -22.84
CA SER A 67 9.33 2.14 -23.67
C SER A 67 8.84 0.91 -22.89
N LYS A 68 9.33 0.70 -21.66
CA LYS A 68 8.89 -0.39 -20.79
C LYS A 68 7.41 -0.29 -20.45
N MET A 69 6.91 0.90 -20.10
CA MET A 69 5.49 1.07 -19.80
C MET A 69 4.60 0.85 -21.01
N ARG A 70 5.01 1.31 -22.19
CA ARG A 70 4.30 1.02 -23.46
C ARG A 70 4.27 -0.47 -23.74
N ALA A 71 5.39 -1.18 -23.53
CA ALA A 71 5.48 -2.63 -23.76
C ALA A 71 4.52 -3.45 -22.87
N THR A 72 4.06 -2.91 -21.74
CA THR A 72 3.07 -3.61 -20.89
C THR A 72 1.66 -3.66 -21.49
N ASN A 73 1.33 -2.82 -22.48
CA ASN A 73 -0.03 -2.65 -23.04
C ASN A 73 -1.13 -2.34 -22.00
N LYS A 74 -0.78 -1.94 -20.77
CA LYS A 74 -1.74 -1.66 -19.69
C LYS A 74 -2.18 -0.19 -19.63
N TYR A 75 -1.55 0.69 -20.40
CA TYR A 75 -1.69 2.14 -20.26
C TYR A 75 -2.13 2.80 -21.56
N SER A 76 -3.00 3.81 -21.47
CA SER A 76 -3.49 4.53 -22.64
C SER A 76 -2.40 5.41 -23.27
N PRO A 77 -2.51 5.75 -24.56
CA PRO A 77 -1.62 6.70 -25.20
C PRO A 77 -1.61 8.08 -24.54
N GLU A 78 -2.76 8.58 -24.03
CA GLU A 78 -2.79 9.86 -23.32
C GLU A 78 -2.01 9.80 -22.01
N PHE A 79 -2.16 8.71 -21.26
CA PHE A 79 -1.40 8.50 -20.02
C PHE A 79 0.10 8.47 -20.27
N LEU A 80 0.56 7.75 -21.32
CA LEU A 80 1.99 7.72 -21.64
C LEU A 80 2.51 9.10 -22.07
N LYS A 81 1.67 9.92 -22.73
CA LYS A 81 2.01 11.29 -23.10
C LYS A 81 2.13 12.20 -21.89
N SER A 82 1.18 12.15 -20.94
CA SER A 82 1.23 12.95 -19.72
C SER A 82 2.39 12.54 -18.82
N LEU A 83 2.65 11.24 -18.70
CA LEU A 83 3.80 10.71 -17.96
C LEU A 83 5.11 11.22 -18.54
N ASN A 84 5.29 11.17 -19.86
CA ASN A 84 6.51 11.67 -20.50
C ASN A 84 6.72 13.17 -20.26
N ALA A 85 5.64 13.96 -20.22
CA ALA A 85 5.72 15.38 -19.89
C ALA A 85 6.19 15.59 -18.44
N GLY A 86 5.58 14.91 -17.47
CA GLY A 86 5.98 15.00 -16.05
C GLY A 86 7.43 14.52 -15.81
N LEU A 87 7.85 13.45 -16.49
CA LEU A 87 9.23 12.98 -16.42
C LEU A 87 10.23 14.00 -16.99
N LYS A 88 9.82 14.84 -17.96
CA LYS A 88 10.67 15.90 -18.52
C LYS A 88 10.87 17.08 -17.59
N GLU A 89 9.87 17.38 -16.75
CA GLU A 89 9.91 18.49 -15.79
C GLU A 89 10.77 18.17 -14.56
N SER A 90 10.94 16.89 -14.27
CA SER A 90 11.76 16.45 -13.14
C SER A 90 13.26 16.50 -13.45
N LYS A 91 14.01 17.16 -12.55
CA LYS A 91 15.48 17.22 -12.58
C LYS A 91 16.14 15.86 -12.30
N TYR A 92 15.39 14.89 -11.78
CA TYR A 92 15.91 13.58 -11.39
C TYR A 92 16.10 12.63 -12.58
N PHE A 93 15.28 12.76 -13.62
CA PHE A 93 15.30 11.87 -14.78
C PHE A 93 16.10 12.47 -15.95
N SER A 94 16.91 11.64 -16.60
CA SER A 94 17.75 12.01 -17.74
C SER A 94 17.14 11.50 -19.06
N GLU A 95 17.70 11.91 -20.22
CA GLU A 95 17.34 11.23 -21.48
C GLU A 95 17.58 9.72 -21.43
#